data_AF-A0A3M6XQM9-F1
#
_entry.id   AF-A0A3M6XQM9-F1
#
_cell.length_a   1.000
_cell.length_b   1.000
_cell.length_c   1.000
_cell.angle_alpha   90.00
_cell.angle_beta   90.00
_cell.angle_gamma   90.00
#
_symmetry.space_group_name_H-M   'P 1'
#
loop_
_entity.id
_entity.type
_entity.pdbx_description
1 polymer ?
#
loop_
_entity_poly.entity_id
_entity_poly.type
_entity_poly.pdbx_seq_one_letter_code
_entity_poly.pdbx_strand_id
1 'polypeptide(L)'
;MSGKYVFSKALKELRFHHCQTSDHSNAIRSFLTRAYPTMKHHNPHTPILIREAMNIQPRVFARYEFGKEKMADLQGMWERRLRERLSCHVKWEGKRQDCSEHGQRCLAVSCGSGEKVER
;
A
#
# COMPACT_ATOMS: atom_id res chain seq x y z
N MET A 1 -15.37 8.63 13.99
CA MET A 1 -15.20 7.87 12.73
C MET A 1 -13.83 8.19 12.14
N SER A 2 -12.80 7.43 12.51
CA SER A 2 -11.44 7.68 11.99
C SER A 2 -11.40 7.26 10.52
N GLY A 3 -11.15 8.22 9.63
CA GLY A 3 -11.03 8.04 8.19
C GLY A 3 -9.78 7.23 7.85
N LYS A 4 -9.85 5.90 8.04
CA LYS A 4 -8.74 4.96 7.79
C LYS A 4 -8.27 4.96 6.32
N TYR A 5 -9.05 5.53 5.41
CA TYR A 5 -8.80 5.55 3.98
C TYR A 5 -8.92 6.93 3.33
N VAL A 6 -8.75 7.99 4.09
CA VAL A 6 -8.76 9.35 3.51
C VAL A 6 -7.46 9.55 2.74
N PHE A 7 -7.56 9.76 1.44
CA PHE A 7 -6.38 10.01 0.61
C PHE A 7 -5.81 11.43 0.81
N SER A 8 -4.49 11.57 0.71
CA SER A 8 -3.86 12.88 0.64
C SER A 8 -4.25 13.58 -0.66
N LYS A 9 -4.41 14.90 -0.63
CA LYS A 9 -4.75 15.69 -1.83
C LYS A 9 -3.68 15.58 -2.93
N ALA A 10 -2.47 15.16 -2.56
CA ALA A 10 -1.35 14.96 -3.48
C ALA A 10 -1.49 13.70 -4.35
N LEU A 11 -2.40 12.77 -4.02
CA LEU A 11 -2.64 11.57 -4.82
C LEU A 11 -3.57 11.85 -5.98
N LYS A 12 -3.13 11.46 -7.18
CA LYS A 12 -3.97 11.49 -8.37
C LYS A 12 -4.56 10.13 -8.70
N GLU A 13 -3.78 9.07 -8.58
CA GLU A 13 -4.24 7.72 -8.93
C GLU A 13 -3.69 6.67 -7.97
N LEU A 14 -4.55 5.73 -7.58
CA LEU A 14 -4.16 4.53 -6.85
C LEU A 14 -4.48 3.32 -7.72
N ARG A 15 -3.49 2.45 -7.98
CA ARG A 15 -3.65 1.28 -8.84
C ARG A 15 -3.25 0.01 -8.10
N PHE A 16 -4.17 -0.94 -8.04
CA PHE A 16 -3.96 -2.27 -7.47
C PHE A 16 -3.71 -3.26 -8.60
N HIS A 17 -2.60 -3.98 -8.53
CA HIS A 17 -2.32 -5.12 -9.39
C HIS A 17 -2.36 -6.36 -8.52
N HIS A 18 -3.27 -7.27 -8.81
CA HIS A 18 -3.39 -8.53 -8.06
C HIS A 18 -3.83 -9.68 -8.94
N CYS A 19 -3.54 -10.89 -8.49
CA CYS A 19 -4.02 -12.12 -9.12
C CYS A 19 -5.37 -12.55 -8.59
N GLN A 20 -6.19 -13.12 -9.48
CA GLN A 20 -7.45 -13.75 -9.12
C GLN A 20 -7.25 -15.15 -8.51
N THR A 21 -6.28 -15.93 -9.03
CA THR A 21 -6.15 -17.37 -8.72
C THR A 21 -5.06 -17.72 -7.72
N SER A 22 -4.02 -16.90 -7.54
CA SER A 22 -2.88 -17.27 -6.70
C SER A 22 -3.09 -16.98 -5.21
N ASP A 23 -2.59 -17.88 -4.35
CA ASP A 23 -2.70 -17.79 -2.89
C ASP A 23 -2.04 -16.53 -2.30
N HIS A 24 -0.96 -16.07 -2.94
CA HIS A 24 -0.24 -14.86 -2.53
C HIS A 24 -1.10 -13.60 -2.54
N SER A 25 -2.18 -13.56 -3.35
CA SER A 25 -3.07 -12.41 -3.50
C SER A 25 -4.40 -12.55 -2.74
N ASN A 26 -4.63 -13.67 -2.04
CA ASN A 26 -5.91 -13.95 -1.38
C ASN A 26 -6.27 -12.89 -0.32
N ALA A 27 -5.28 -12.44 0.45
CA ALA A 27 -5.45 -11.37 1.43
C ALA A 27 -5.97 -10.06 0.80
N ILE A 28 -5.46 -9.68 -0.37
CA ILE A 28 -5.85 -8.44 -1.08
C ILE A 28 -7.24 -8.54 -1.66
N ARG A 29 -7.60 -9.70 -2.24
CA ARG A 29 -8.96 -9.94 -2.76
C ARG A 29 -9.99 -9.71 -1.66
N SER A 30 -9.79 -10.34 -0.50
CA SER A 30 -10.68 -10.19 0.65
C SER A 30 -10.73 -8.74 1.17
N PHE A 31 -9.58 -8.06 1.16
CA PHE A 31 -9.47 -6.67 1.58
C PHE A 31 -10.21 -5.73 0.62
N LEU A 32 -10.06 -5.90 -0.70
CA LEU A 32 -10.71 -5.06 -1.70
C LEU A 32 -12.23 -5.16 -1.58
N THR A 33 -12.79 -6.37 -1.43
CA THR A 33 -14.24 -6.55 -1.27
C THR A 33 -14.81 -5.77 -0.07
N ARG A 34 -14.08 -5.74 1.06
CA ARG A 34 -14.52 -5.02 2.28
C ARG A 34 -14.23 -3.52 2.23
N ALA A 35 -13.04 -3.15 1.78
CA ALA A 35 -12.53 -1.79 1.89
C ALA A 35 -13.00 -0.88 0.77
N TYR A 36 -13.16 -1.41 -0.45
CA TYR A 36 -13.51 -0.63 -1.64
C TYR A 36 -14.74 0.30 -1.49
N PRO A 37 -15.88 -0.12 -0.92
CA PRO A 37 -17.01 0.80 -0.73
C PRO A 37 -16.65 1.98 0.19
N THR A 38 -15.88 1.72 1.24
CA THR A 38 -15.46 2.77 2.19
C THR A 38 -14.43 3.73 1.58
N MET A 39 -13.53 3.23 0.71
CA MET A 39 -12.56 4.06 0.00
C MET A 39 -13.26 4.96 -1.02
N LYS A 40 -14.15 4.39 -1.83
CA LYS A 40 -14.88 5.14 -2.87
C LYS A 40 -15.79 6.22 -2.29
N HIS A 41 -16.43 5.95 -1.14
CA HIS A 41 -17.30 6.91 -0.47
C HIS A 41 -16.54 8.16 0.01
N HIS A 42 -15.34 8.00 0.55
CA HIS A 42 -14.56 9.14 1.07
C HIS A 42 -13.85 9.94 -0.04
N ASN A 43 -13.63 9.34 -1.21
CA ASN A 43 -12.73 9.87 -2.23
C ASN A 43 -13.36 9.83 -3.63
N PRO A 44 -14.31 10.75 -3.93
CA PRO A 44 -14.96 10.79 -5.23
C PRO A 44 -14.08 11.36 -6.36
N HIS A 45 -13.01 12.09 -6.03
CA HIS A 45 -12.13 12.75 -7.01
C HIS A 45 -10.92 11.91 -7.43
N THR A 46 -10.55 10.90 -6.62
CA THR A 46 -9.33 10.11 -6.80
C THR A 46 -9.68 8.73 -7.35
N PRO A 47 -9.39 8.44 -8.64
CA PRO A 47 -9.69 7.15 -9.23
C PRO A 47 -8.85 6.02 -8.61
N ILE A 48 -9.54 4.97 -8.20
CA ILE A 48 -8.94 3.71 -7.75
C ILE A 48 -9.07 2.69 -8.89
N LEU A 49 -7.94 2.35 -9.51
CA LEU A 49 -7.86 1.38 -10.60
C LEU A 49 -7.51 0.00 -10.05
N ILE A 50 -8.28 -1.01 -10.43
CA ILE A 50 -7.98 -2.41 -10.11
C ILE A 50 -7.65 -3.10 -11.43
N ARG A 51 -6.45 -3.65 -11.52
CA ARG A 51 -5.96 -4.43 -12.66
C ARG A 51 -5.75 -5.86 -12.20
N GLU A 52 -6.61 -6.73 -12.70
CA GLU A 52 -6.52 -8.17 -12.50
C GLU A 52 -5.60 -8.75 -13.57
N ALA A 53 -4.59 -9.50 -13.14
CA ALA A 53 -3.64 -10.14 -14.04
C ALA A 53 -3.21 -11.49 -13.48
N MET A 54 -2.90 -12.44 -14.35
CA MET A 54 -2.50 -13.79 -13.97
C MET A 54 -0.99 -13.84 -13.68
N ASN A 55 -0.58 -14.61 -12.67
CA ASN A 55 0.82 -14.86 -12.30
C ASN A 55 1.65 -13.61 -11.93
N ILE A 56 1.01 -12.52 -11.49
CA ILE A 56 1.69 -11.32 -11.02
C ILE A 56 1.72 -11.26 -9.49
N GLN A 57 2.85 -10.86 -8.93
CA GLN A 57 2.91 -10.53 -7.51
C GLN A 57 1.98 -9.36 -7.19
N PRO A 58 1.29 -9.38 -6.04
CA PRO A 58 0.42 -8.29 -5.69
C PRO A 58 1.21 -7.00 -5.42
N ARG A 59 0.87 -5.93 -6.15
CA ARG A 59 1.55 -4.63 -6.07
C ARG A 59 0.56 -3.48 -6.03
N VAL A 60 0.97 -2.41 -5.35
CA VAL A 60 0.21 -1.15 -5.28
C VAL A 60 1.05 -0.04 -5.85
N PHE A 61 0.45 0.69 -6.78
CA PHE A 61 1.04 1.87 -7.39
C PHE A 61 0.26 3.10 -6.95
N ALA A 62 0.98 4.11 -6.50
CA ALA A 62 0.40 5.43 -6.23
C ALA A 62 1.12 6.47 -7.07
N ARG A 63 0.34 7.29 -7.77
CA ARG A 63 0.82 8.44 -8.53
C ARG A 63 0.50 9.72 -7.79
N TYR A 64 1.53 10.51 -7.53
CA TYR A 64 1.41 11.82 -6.89
C TYR A 64 1.48 12.94 -7.92
N GLU A 65 1.02 14.13 -7.52
CA GLU A 65 0.94 15.33 -8.34
C GLU A 65 2.27 15.78 -8.96
N PHE A 66 3.40 15.44 -8.34
CA PHE A 66 4.75 15.77 -8.81
C PHE A 66 5.35 14.74 -9.80
N GLY A 67 4.53 13.93 -10.46
CA GLY A 67 5.00 12.89 -11.39
C GLY A 67 5.78 11.75 -10.72
N LYS A 68 5.81 11.71 -9.39
CA LYS A 68 6.43 10.62 -8.63
C LYS A 68 5.47 9.45 -8.59
N GLU A 69 5.95 8.29 -9.00
CA GLU A 69 5.25 7.03 -8.84
C GLU A 69 5.95 6.21 -7.75
N LYS A 70 5.18 5.68 -6.80
CA LYS A 70 5.69 4.75 -5.79
C LYS A 70 5.03 3.40 -5.97
N MET A 71 5.85 2.36 -5.94
CA MET A 71 5.44 0.97 -5.95
C MET A 71 5.65 0.36 -4.56
N ALA A 72 4.68 -0.40 -4.09
CA ALA A 72 4.78 -1.19 -2.88
C ALA A 72 4.31 -2.62 -3.14
N ASP A 73 5.15 -3.58 -2.78
CA ASP A 73 4.86 -5.00 -2.93
C ASP A 73 4.14 -5.51 -1.68
N LEU A 74 3.11 -6.34 -1.88
CA LEU A 74 2.23 -6.84 -0.83
C LEU A 74 2.26 -8.37 -0.68
N GLN A 75 3.32 -9.02 -1.17
CA GLN A 75 3.42 -10.48 -1.15
C GLN A 75 3.37 -11.04 0.27
N GLY A 76 2.44 -11.98 0.51
CA GLY A 76 2.39 -12.78 1.75
C GLY A 76 2.12 -11.98 3.03
N MET A 77 1.60 -10.75 2.94
CA MET A 77 1.30 -9.93 4.12
C MET A 77 -0.12 -10.19 4.65
N TRP A 78 -0.24 -10.28 5.97
CA TRP A 78 -1.53 -10.28 6.68
C TRP A 78 -2.29 -8.96 6.49
N GLU A 79 -3.63 -9.00 6.54
CA GLU A 79 -4.50 -7.84 6.27
C GLU A 79 -4.15 -6.60 7.13
N ARG A 80 -3.80 -6.81 8.41
CA ARG A 80 -3.41 -5.73 9.33
C ARG A 80 -2.22 -4.94 8.77
N ARG A 81 -1.18 -5.65 8.35
CA ARG A 81 0.06 -5.07 7.81
C ARG A 81 -0.17 -4.44 6.44
N LEU A 82 -1.04 -5.05 5.64
CA LEU A 82 -1.45 -4.50 4.34
C LEU A 82 -2.12 -3.13 4.48
N ARG A 83 -3.04 -3.00 5.44
CA ARG A 83 -3.75 -1.74 5.73
C ARG A 83 -2.80 -0.64 6.17
N GLU A 84 -1.85 -0.99 7.04
CA GLU A 84 -0.80 -0.08 7.50
C GLU A 84 0.10 0.38 6.35
N ARG A 85 0.56 -0.57 5.52
CA ARG A 85 1.37 -0.28 4.33
C ARG A 85 0.64 0.63 3.35
N LEU A 86 -0.65 0.39 3.13
CA LEU A 86 -1.50 1.24 2.30
C LEU A 86 -1.65 2.64 2.88
N SER A 87 -1.83 2.78 4.20
CA SER A 87 -1.90 4.09 4.84
C SER A 87 -0.59 4.87 4.69
N CYS A 88 0.56 4.21 4.81
CA CYS A 88 1.87 4.84 4.57
C CYS A 88 2.03 5.31 3.13
N HIS A 89 1.55 4.51 2.17
CA HIS A 89 1.58 4.87 0.75
C HIS A 89 0.66 6.06 0.50
N VAL A 90 -0.56 6.00 1.01
CA VAL A 90 -1.58 7.03 0.78
C VAL A 90 -1.16 8.42 1.32
N LYS A 91 -0.43 8.45 2.44
CA LYS A 91 0.02 9.68 3.11
C LYS A 91 1.46 10.07 2.74
N TRP A 92 2.00 9.52 1.66
CA TRP A 92 3.38 9.77 1.31
C TRP A 92 3.58 11.23 0.88
N GLU A 93 4.18 12.00 1.76
CA GLU A 93 4.67 13.35 1.47
C GLU A 93 6.20 13.30 1.42
N GLY A 94 6.75 12.95 0.26
CA GLY A 94 7.98 13.55 -0.23
C GLY A 94 9.23 13.58 0.66
N LYS A 95 9.40 12.73 1.68
CA LYS A 95 10.69 12.67 2.39
C LYS A 95 11.75 12.23 1.39
N ARG A 96 12.68 13.13 1.06
CA ARG A 96 13.97 12.81 0.46
C ARG A 96 14.57 11.67 1.30
N GLN A 97 14.67 10.48 0.71
CA GLN A 97 15.69 9.55 1.14
C GLN A 97 16.92 10.04 0.39
N ASP A 98 17.75 10.86 1.03
CA ASP A 98 19.09 11.14 0.50
C ASP A 98 19.81 9.78 0.47
N CYS A 99 19.93 9.24 -0.74
CA CYS A 99 20.81 8.15 -1.05
C CYS A 99 22.16 8.77 -1.40
N SER A 100 23.07 8.79 -0.45
CA SER A 100 24.51 8.83 -0.72
C SER A 100 25.27 8.21 0.46
N GLU A 101 25.73 6.98 0.22
CA GLU A 101 27.03 6.40 0.62
C GLU A 101 27.38 6.44 2.12
N HIS A 102 27.44 5.32 2.84
CA HIS A 102 28.28 4.15 2.60
C HIS A 102 27.58 2.86 3.04
N GLY A 103 28.02 1.73 2.49
CA GLY A 103 27.48 0.40 2.74
C GLY A 103 27.13 0.13 4.21
N GLN A 104 26.02 -0.57 4.41
CA GLN A 104 25.49 -1.02 5.71
C GLN A 104 24.91 0.06 6.63
N ARG A 105 23.75 0.64 6.25
CA ARG A 105 22.73 1.22 7.15
C ARG A 105 21.58 1.71 6.24
N CYS A 106 20.29 1.58 6.55
CA CYS A 106 19.63 1.75 7.84
C CYS A 106 18.54 0.70 7.99
N LEU A 107 18.52 0.02 9.13
CA LEU A 107 17.37 -0.72 9.59
C LEU A 107 16.16 0.19 9.60
N ALA A 108 15.15 -0.28 8.88
CA ALA A 108 13.73 -0.03 9.03
C ALA A 108 13.36 0.98 10.13
N VAL A 109 12.66 2.03 9.70
CA VAL A 109 11.63 2.64 10.54
C VAL A 109 10.62 1.53 10.83
N SER A 110 10.90 0.85 11.94
CA SER A 110 10.05 -0.08 12.62
C SER A 110 8.84 0.71 13.10
N CYS A 111 7.76 0.65 12.31
CA CYS A 111 6.45 0.73 12.91
C CYS A 111 6.28 -0.58 13.70
N GLY A 112 6.44 -0.45 15.01
CA GLY A 112 6.43 -1.57 15.93
C GLY A 112 5.08 -2.28 15.93
N SER A 113 5.12 -3.58 15.67
CA SER A 113 4.33 -4.50 16.48
C SER A 113 5.27 -5.62 16.90
N GLY A 114 5.61 -5.62 18.18
CA GLY A 114 6.37 -6.70 18.78
C GLY A 114 5.58 -7.99 18.72
N GLU A 115 6.21 -9.04 18.21
CA GLU A 115 5.80 -10.41 18.43
C GLU A 115 7.01 -11.07 19.09
N LYS A 116 6.95 -11.15 20.42
CA LYS A 116 7.85 -11.97 21.23
C LYS A 116 7.54 -13.43 20.86
N VAL A 117 8.47 -14.08 20.18
CA VAL A 117 8.55 -15.55 20.17
C VAL A 117 9.79 -15.88 21.00
N GLU A 118 9.56 -16.27 22.24
CA GLU A 118 10.57 -16.71 23.20
C GLU A 118 10.58 -18.25 23.21
N ARG A 119 11.74 -18.84 22.96
CA ARG A 119 12.15 -20.14 23.50
C ARG A 119 13.30 -19.88 24.45
#